data_AF-A0A1V1PDW4-F1
#
_entry.id   AF-A0A1V1PDW4-F1
#
_cell.length_a   1.000
_cell.length_b   1.000
_cell.length_c   1.000
_cell.angle_alpha   90.00
_cell.angle_beta   90.00
_cell.angle_gamma   90.00
#
_symmetry.space_group_name_H-M   'P 1'
#
loop_
_entity.id
_entity.type
_entity.pdbx_description
1 polymer ?
#
loop_
_entity_poly.entity_id
_entity_poly.type
_entity_poly.pdbx_seq_one_letter_code
_entity_poly.pdbx_strand_id
1 'polypeptide(L)'
;MWLNKIKIGTKFRLGISVILLIMISTFLITTISLNDVHNHIARVINESLPGERITNEMAFQTLKVMDLLLYASITDNVQGFTTAEKVVNSFKERINNYKQMHENRNLESALVTIIELEEAFDRYYEHGKEMAFVYLTEGIKEGNELVGAFEKASSVLTLKMKQLQQFEMRLTGSSVQSISDAAYKVKQTMLIFSGLAIILSLMISLILTKGFSDSINKVIEMAKAVASGDLSRRLTMGESRNKKQMKFPCFPMRSMSWLIILKNVLSLHNQLLLAIFQKNWCCFLIKIFLENHLKP
;
A
#
# COMPACT_ATOMS: atom_id res chain seq x y z
N MET A 1 46.12 0.08 7.26
CA MET A 1 47.50 0.13 6.72
C MET A 1 47.60 -0.11 5.21
N TRP A 2 46.72 -0.92 4.59
CA TRP A 2 46.77 -1.24 3.15
C TRP A 2 46.31 -0.12 2.18
N LEU A 3 45.41 0.77 2.65
CA LEU A 3 44.85 1.87 1.84
C LEU A 3 45.84 2.99 1.48
N ASN A 4 47.03 3.01 2.08
CA ASN A 4 47.99 4.10 1.87
C ASN A 4 48.82 3.97 0.58
N LYS A 5 48.89 2.78 -0.01
CA LYS A 5 49.66 2.51 -1.24
C LYS A 5 48.88 2.73 -2.55
N ILE A 6 47.59 3.08 -2.45
CA ILE A 6 46.70 3.25 -3.61
C ILE A 6 46.81 4.69 -4.15
N LYS A 7 46.85 4.86 -5.49
CA LYS A 7 46.86 6.18 -6.15
C LYS A 7 45.65 7.02 -5.72
N ILE A 8 45.84 8.32 -5.46
CA ILE A 8 44.81 9.24 -4.96
C ILE A 8 43.53 9.22 -5.82
N GLY A 9 43.67 9.17 -7.15
CA GLY A 9 42.54 9.12 -8.08
C GLY A 9 41.76 7.80 -8.09
N THR A 10 42.37 6.70 -7.65
CA THR A 10 41.67 5.42 -7.47
C THR A 10 40.87 5.40 -6.16
N LYS A 11 41.36 6.09 -5.10
CA LYS A 11 40.61 6.25 -3.84
C LYS A 11 39.29 6.99 -4.04
N PHE A 12 39.28 8.06 -4.85
CA PHE A 12 38.07 8.84 -5.14
C PHE A 12 37.03 8.04 -5.93
N ARG A 13 37.47 7.32 -6.98
CA ARG A 13 36.58 6.45 -7.77
C ARG A 13 36.01 5.32 -6.92
N LEU A 14 36.80 4.72 -6.04
CA LEU A 14 36.33 3.70 -5.11
C LEU A 14 35.27 4.26 -4.14
N GLY A 15 35.50 5.44 -3.53
CA GLY A 15 34.54 6.05 -2.62
C GLY A 15 33.18 6.33 -3.28
N ILE A 16 33.20 6.94 -4.47
CA ILE A 16 31.97 7.20 -5.24
C ILE A 16 31.30 5.91 -5.69
N SER A 17 32.08 4.91 -6.14
CA SER A 17 31.55 3.62 -6.57
C SER A 17 30.81 2.90 -5.44
N VAL A 18 31.33 2.94 -4.21
CA VAL A 18 30.69 2.31 -3.04
C VAL A 18 29.37 2.99 -2.72
N ILE A 19 29.32 4.33 -2.73
CA ILE A 19 28.09 5.09 -2.47
C ILE A 19 27.02 4.79 -3.52
N LEU A 20 27.40 4.79 -4.81
CA LEU A 20 26.47 4.45 -5.90
C LEU A 20 25.92 3.03 -5.77
N LEU A 21 26.77 2.07 -5.41
CA LEU A 21 26.37 0.67 -5.25
C LEU A 21 25.35 0.52 -4.11
N ILE A 22 25.60 1.16 -2.97
CA ILE A 22 24.64 1.19 -1.84
C ILE A 22 23.31 1.82 -2.28
N MET A 23 23.35 2.93 -3.02
CA MET A 23 22.13 3.62 -3.48
C MET A 23 21.30 2.74 -4.43
N ILE A 24 21.98 2.00 -5.32
CA ILE A 24 21.34 1.04 -6.23
C ILE A 24 20.74 -0.13 -5.43
N SER A 25 21.47 -0.67 -4.45
CA SER A 25 20.97 -1.75 -3.59
C SER A 25 19.73 -1.32 -2.79
N THR A 26 19.72 -0.11 -2.19
CA THR A 26 18.54 0.38 -1.47
C THR A 26 17.36 0.59 -2.40
N PHE A 27 17.60 1.07 -3.62
CA PHE A 27 16.56 1.24 -4.63
C PHE A 27 15.93 -0.11 -5.01
N LEU A 28 16.75 -1.12 -5.32
CA LEU A 28 16.29 -2.48 -5.64
C LEU A 28 15.51 -3.13 -4.49
N ILE A 29 15.99 -3.02 -3.26
CA ILE A 29 15.30 -3.58 -2.09
C ILE A 29 13.95 -2.89 -1.89
N THR A 30 13.90 -1.57 -2.08
CA THR A 30 12.66 -0.79 -1.94
C THR A 30 11.64 -1.16 -3.00
N THR A 31 12.04 -1.34 -4.26
CA THR A 31 11.11 -1.72 -5.34
C THR A 31 10.53 -3.13 -5.14
N ILE A 32 11.35 -4.10 -4.72
CA ILE A 32 10.89 -5.46 -4.41
C ILE A 32 9.90 -5.41 -3.24
N SER A 33 10.25 -4.69 -2.16
CA SER A 33 9.42 -4.58 -0.96
C SER A 33 8.10 -3.85 -1.23
N LEU A 34 8.10 -2.84 -2.12
CA LEU A 34 6.87 -2.17 -2.55
C LEU A 34 5.97 -3.09 -3.38
N ASN A 35 6.56 -3.99 -4.18
CA ASN A 35 5.80 -4.93 -4.99
C ASN A 35 5.03 -5.93 -4.12
N ASP A 36 5.63 -6.38 -3.01
CA ASP A 36 4.95 -7.23 -2.03
C ASP A 36 3.76 -6.50 -1.39
N VAL A 37 3.96 -5.25 -0.95
CA VAL A 37 2.87 -4.41 -0.42
C VAL A 37 1.77 -4.21 -1.46
N HIS A 38 2.14 -3.96 -2.73
CA HIS A 38 1.18 -3.81 -3.82
C HIS A 38 0.37 -5.09 -4.03
N ASN A 39 1.00 -6.26 -4.01
CA ASN A 39 0.32 -7.56 -4.14
C ASN A 39 -0.61 -7.85 -2.95
N HIS A 40 -0.25 -7.44 -1.74
CA HIS A 40 -1.13 -7.56 -0.56
C HIS A 40 -2.31 -6.58 -0.62
N ILE A 41 -2.11 -5.35 -1.09
CA ILE A 41 -3.18 -4.38 -1.32
C ILE A 41 -4.13 -4.86 -2.43
N ALA A 42 -3.59 -5.40 -3.52
CA ALA A 42 -4.37 -5.93 -4.63
C ALA A 42 -5.30 -7.07 -4.18
N ARG A 43 -4.84 -7.93 -3.26
CA ARG A 43 -5.70 -8.94 -2.63
C ARG A 43 -6.84 -8.32 -1.85
N VAL A 44 -6.61 -7.31 -1.00
CA VAL A 44 -7.71 -6.66 -0.27
C VAL A 44 -8.73 -6.02 -1.22
N ILE A 45 -8.26 -5.32 -2.26
CA ILE A 45 -9.12 -4.61 -3.20
C ILE A 45 -9.94 -5.59 -4.05
N ASN A 46 -9.31 -6.65 -4.56
CA ASN A 46 -9.94 -7.56 -5.51
C ASN A 46 -10.62 -8.76 -4.85
N GLU A 47 -10.26 -9.09 -3.61
CA GLU A 47 -10.70 -10.33 -2.96
C GLU A 47 -11.56 -10.10 -1.72
N SER A 48 -11.23 -9.11 -0.88
CA SER A 48 -11.90 -8.88 0.41
C SER A 48 -13.05 -7.87 0.32
N LEU A 49 -12.82 -6.72 -0.32
CA LEU A 49 -13.85 -5.68 -0.46
C LEU A 49 -15.10 -6.14 -1.26
N PRO A 50 -14.96 -6.92 -2.35
CA PRO A 50 -16.13 -7.39 -3.08
C PRO A 50 -16.97 -8.38 -2.26
N GLY A 51 -16.34 -9.18 -1.40
CA GLY A 51 -17.02 -10.11 -0.49
C GLY A 51 -17.93 -9.37 0.49
N GLU A 52 -17.38 -8.39 1.24
CA GLU A 52 -18.16 -7.55 2.14
C GLU A 52 -19.32 -6.83 1.43
N ARG A 53 -19.05 -6.26 0.24
CA ARG A 53 -20.08 -5.59 -0.55
C ARG A 53 -21.22 -6.54 -0.94
N ILE A 54 -20.90 -7.75 -1.41
CA ILE A 54 -21.93 -8.75 -1.76
C ILE A 54 -22.77 -9.12 -0.54
N THR A 55 -22.16 -9.32 0.63
CA THR A 55 -22.92 -9.63 1.86
C THR A 55 -23.85 -8.50 2.30
N ASN A 56 -23.43 -7.26 2.17
CA ASN A 56 -24.28 -6.10 2.48
C ASN A 56 -25.42 -5.92 1.47
N GLU A 57 -25.15 -6.14 0.18
CA GLU A 57 -26.17 -6.12 -0.87
C GLU A 57 -27.22 -7.24 -0.66
N MET A 58 -26.79 -8.43 -0.22
CA MET A 58 -27.70 -9.53 0.14
C MET A 58 -28.60 -9.18 1.34
N ALA A 59 -28.04 -8.56 2.39
CA ALA A 59 -28.81 -8.09 3.54
C ALA A 59 -29.85 -7.02 3.12
N PHE A 60 -29.47 -6.09 2.25
CA PHE A 60 -30.38 -5.10 1.69
C PHE A 60 -31.51 -5.75 0.87
N GLN A 61 -31.20 -6.73 0.02
CA GLN A 61 -32.21 -7.44 -0.77
C GLN A 61 -33.20 -8.21 0.10
N THR A 62 -32.75 -8.80 1.22
CA THR A 62 -33.63 -9.47 2.19
C THR A 62 -34.69 -8.52 2.74
N LEU A 63 -34.29 -7.30 3.11
CA LEU A 63 -35.21 -6.26 3.56
C LEU A 63 -36.12 -5.81 2.42
N LYS A 64 -35.58 -5.65 1.21
CA LYS A 64 -36.36 -5.19 0.05
C LYS A 64 -37.44 -6.19 -0.37
N VAL A 65 -37.17 -7.49 -0.27
CA VAL A 65 -38.17 -8.54 -0.52
C VAL A 65 -39.35 -8.38 0.43
N MET A 66 -39.10 -8.22 1.73
CA MET A 66 -40.17 -8.06 2.71
C MET A 66 -40.96 -6.77 2.52
N ASP A 67 -40.27 -5.66 2.26
CA ASP A 67 -40.90 -4.37 1.93
C ASP A 67 -41.86 -4.49 0.74
N LEU A 68 -41.45 -5.17 -0.33
CA LEU A 68 -42.28 -5.39 -1.51
C LEU A 68 -43.49 -6.29 -1.24
N LEU A 69 -43.30 -7.36 -0.46
CA LEU A 69 -44.38 -8.28 -0.10
C LEU A 69 -45.42 -7.60 0.79
N LEU A 70 -44.98 -6.87 1.81
CA LEU A 70 -45.87 -6.17 2.73
C LEU A 70 -46.58 -4.98 2.05
N TYR A 71 -45.87 -4.26 1.18
CA TYR A 71 -46.48 -3.21 0.38
C TYR A 71 -47.56 -3.79 -0.56
N ALA A 72 -47.30 -4.95 -1.18
CA ALA A 72 -48.28 -5.64 -2.01
C ALA A 72 -49.54 -6.01 -1.22
N SER A 73 -49.38 -6.50 0.01
CA SER A 73 -50.51 -6.89 0.86
C SER A 73 -51.31 -5.71 1.40
N ILE A 74 -50.67 -4.55 1.62
CA ILE A 74 -51.36 -3.34 2.11
C ILE A 74 -52.07 -2.58 0.99
N THR A 75 -51.56 -2.64 -0.24
CA THR A 75 -52.05 -1.85 -1.38
C THR A 75 -52.89 -2.63 -2.38
N ASP A 76 -53.20 -3.90 -2.09
CA ASP A 76 -53.86 -4.84 -2.99
C ASP A 76 -53.17 -4.99 -4.36
N ASN A 77 -51.87 -4.64 -4.42
CA ASN A 77 -51.12 -4.64 -5.67
C ASN A 77 -50.36 -5.96 -5.86
N VAL A 78 -51.01 -6.90 -6.55
CA VAL A 78 -50.44 -8.22 -6.86
C VAL A 78 -49.11 -8.15 -7.61
N GLN A 79 -48.82 -7.06 -8.35
CA GLN A 79 -47.53 -6.89 -9.03
C GLN A 79 -46.33 -6.81 -8.08
N GLY A 80 -46.56 -6.47 -6.80
CA GLY A 80 -45.52 -6.45 -5.78
C GLY A 80 -44.91 -7.84 -5.55
N PHE A 81 -45.69 -8.92 -5.66
CA PHE A 81 -45.19 -10.30 -5.56
C PHE A 81 -44.24 -10.66 -6.71
N THR A 82 -44.59 -10.31 -7.95
CA THR A 82 -43.72 -10.52 -9.11
C THR A 82 -42.43 -9.68 -9.01
N THR A 83 -42.52 -8.47 -8.45
CA THR A 83 -41.34 -7.62 -8.23
C THR A 83 -40.44 -8.20 -7.15
N ALA A 84 -41.02 -8.73 -6.06
CA ALA A 84 -40.28 -9.42 -5.01
C ALA A 84 -39.54 -10.65 -5.57
N GLU A 85 -40.17 -11.42 -6.45
CA GLU A 85 -39.55 -12.58 -7.11
C GLU A 85 -38.32 -12.20 -7.96
N LYS A 86 -38.35 -11.05 -8.63
CA LYS A 86 -37.15 -10.52 -9.33
C LYS A 86 -36.01 -10.23 -8.36
N VAL A 87 -36.30 -9.68 -7.18
CA VAL A 87 -35.29 -9.42 -6.14
C VAL A 87 -34.74 -10.74 -5.57
N VAL A 88 -35.61 -11.74 -5.37
CA VAL A 88 -35.21 -13.11 -4.97
C VAL A 88 -34.26 -13.74 -5.98
N ASN A 89 -34.56 -13.64 -7.29
CA ASN A 89 -33.66 -14.15 -8.32
C ASN A 89 -32.32 -13.43 -8.30
N SER A 90 -32.31 -12.11 -8.13
CA SER A 90 -31.07 -11.34 -7.97
C SER A 90 -30.29 -11.74 -6.72
N PHE A 91 -30.95 -12.10 -5.62
CA PHE A 91 -30.30 -12.61 -4.42
C PHE A 91 -29.63 -13.97 -4.68
N LYS A 92 -30.31 -14.89 -5.38
CA LYS A 92 -29.75 -16.19 -5.78
C LYS A 92 -28.56 -16.06 -6.73
N GLU A 93 -28.61 -15.12 -7.68
CA GLU A 93 -27.46 -14.80 -8.53
C GLU A 93 -26.25 -14.32 -7.70
N ARG A 94 -26.47 -13.52 -6.66
CA ARG A 94 -25.39 -13.07 -5.76
C ARG A 94 -24.81 -14.20 -4.93
N ILE A 95 -25.64 -15.12 -4.45
CA ILE A 95 -25.17 -16.35 -3.81
C ILE A 95 -24.26 -17.13 -4.76
N ASN A 96 -24.67 -17.29 -6.02
CA ASN A 96 -23.86 -18.00 -7.00
C ASN A 96 -22.53 -17.29 -7.30
N ASN A 97 -22.56 -15.95 -7.45
CA ASN A 97 -21.34 -15.16 -7.62
C ASN A 97 -20.40 -15.28 -6.41
N TYR A 98 -20.97 -15.29 -5.19
CA TYR A 98 -20.20 -15.52 -3.97
C TYR A 98 -19.56 -16.91 -3.95
N LYS A 99 -20.31 -17.97 -4.28
CA LYS A 99 -19.78 -19.33 -4.40
C LYS A 99 -18.59 -19.38 -5.38
N GLN A 100 -18.74 -18.83 -6.59
CA GLN A 100 -17.67 -18.79 -7.59
C GLN A 100 -16.42 -18.03 -7.13
N MET A 101 -16.59 -16.92 -6.40
CA MET A 101 -15.47 -16.16 -5.85
C MET A 101 -14.66 -16.93 -4.80
N HIS A 102 -15.30 -17.83 -4.06
CA HIS A 102 -14.70 -18.58 -2.95
C HIS A 102 -14.34 -20.04 -3.29
N GLU A 103 -14.90 -20.62 -4.35
CA GLU A 103 -14.50 -21.93 -4.89
C GLU A 103 -13.02 -21.96 -5.26
N ASN A 104 -12.52 -20.93 -5.94
CA ASN A 104 -11.11 -20.81 -6.31
C ASN A 104 -10.16 -20.68 -5.10
N ARG A 105 -10.70 -20.42 -3.89
CA ARG A 105 -9.93 -20.15 -2.67
C ARG A 105 -9.88 -21.34 -1.71
N ASN A 106 -10.55 -22.46 -2.02
CA ASN A 106 -10.68 -23.65 -1.14
C ASN A 106 -11.17 -23.31 0.28
N LEU A 107 -12.05 -22.32 0.41
CA LEU A 107 -12.62 -21.91 1.70
C LEU A 107 -13.88 -22.73 2.01
N GLU A 108 -13.68 -23.99 2.41
CA GLU A 108 -14.76 -24.95 2.69
C GLU A 108 -15.80 -24.43 3.69
N SER A 109 -15.35 -23.70 4.72
CA SER A 109 -16.24 -23.09 5.72
C SER A 109 -17.15 -21.99 5.14
N ALA A 110 -16.68 -21.24 4.16
CA ALA A 110 -17.47 -20.17 3.50
C ALA A 110 -18.56 -20.79 2.63
N LEU A 111 -18.22 -21.88 1.93
CA LEU A 111 -19.15 -22.60 1.06
C LEU A 111 -20.28 -23.28 1.85
N VAL A 112 -19.97 -23.86 3.02
CA VAL A 112 -21.01 -24.39 3.91
C VAL A 112 -21.94 -23.27 4.40
N THR A 113 -21.36 -22.15 4.85
CA THR A 113 -22.14 -21.03 5.38
C THR A 113 -23.08 -20.41 4.33
N ILE A 114 -22.64 -20.27 3.07
CA ILE A 114 -23.48 -19.70 2.01
C ILE A 114 -24.60 -20.66 1.58
N ILE A 115 -24.39 -21.98 1.61
CA ILE A 115 -25.44 -22.97 1.34
C ILE A 115 -26.52 -22.92 2.42
N GLU A 116 -26.11 -22.90 3.70
CA GLU A 116 -27.06 -22.77 4.81
C GLU A 116 -27.81 -21.43 4.80
N LEU A 117 -27.16 -20.36 4.32
CA LEU A 117 -27.80 -19.05 4.11
C LEU A 117 -28.86 -19.11 3.01
N GLU A 118 -28.57 -19.78 1.89
CA GLU A 118 -29.50 -19.97 0.77
C GLU A 118 -30.77 -20.67 1.24
N GLU A 119 -30.63 -21.80 1.96
CA GLU A 119 -31.78 -22.52 2.50
C GLU A 119 -32.57 -21.68 3.53
N ALA A 120 -31.87 -20.91 4.37
CA ALA A 120 -32.52 -20.02 5.32
C ALA A 120 -33.30 -18.90 4.60
N PHE A 121 -32.76 -18.38 3.50
CA PHE A 121 -33.42 -17.37 2.68
C PHE A 121 -34.65 -17.93 1.96
N ASP A 122 -34.57 -19.15 1.42
CA ASP A 122 -35.70 -19.80 0.76
C ASP A 122 -36.87 -19.99 1.75
N ARG A 123 -36.61 -20.47 2.97
CA ARG A 123 -37.62 -20.57 4.03
C ARG A 123 -38.19 -19.20 4.44
N TYR A 124 -37.32 -18.20 4.56
CA TYR A 124 -37.74 -16.82 4.86
C TYR A 124 -38.67 -16.26 3.78
N TYR A 125 -38.33 -16.46 2.51
CA TYR A 125 -39.13 -15.98 1.39
C TYR A 125 -40.47 -16.73 1.30
N GLU A 126 -40.46 -18.05 1.48
CA GLU A 126 -41.67 -18.87 1.47
C GLU A 126 -42.67 -18.42 2.54
N HIS A 127 -42.24 -18.34 3.79
CA HIS A 127 -43.10 -17.87 4.88
C HIS A 127 -43.50 -16.39 4.74
N GLY A 128 -42.59 -15.54 4.27
CA GLY A 128 -42.91 -14.14 4.01
C GLY A 128 -43.95 -13.95 2.90
N LYS A 129 -43.86 -14.75 1.84
CA LYS A 129 -44.81 -14.75 0.72
C LYS A 129 -46.18 -15.27 1.14
N GLU A 130 -46.21 -16.38 1.88
CA GLU A 130 -47.44 -16.95 2.45
C GLU A 130 -48.13 -15.94 3.37
N MET A 131 -47.39 -15.36 4.33
CA MET A 131 -47.89 -14.35 5.25
C MET A 131 -48.47 -13.13 4.50
N ALA A 132 -47.74 -12.57 3.53
CA ALA A 132 -48.22 -11.44 2.74
C ALA A 132 -49.44 -11.79 1.90
N PHE A 133 -49.52 -13.02 1.39
CA PHE A 133 -50.68 -13.48 0.63
C PHE A 133 -51.92 -13.60 1.52
N VAL A 134 -51.80 -14.18 2.72
CA VAL A 134 -52.92 -14.26 3.67
C VAL A 134 -53.37 -12.87 4.14
N TYR A 135 -52.43 -11.94 4.38
CA TYR A 135 -52.79 -10.54 4.65
C TYR A 135 -53.62 -9.91 3.51
N LEU A 136 -53.30 -10.24 2.26
CA LEU A 136 -54.00 -9.74 1.09
C LEU A 136 -55.40 -10.38 0.93
N THR A 137 -55.53 -11.68 1.16
CA THR A 137 -56.76 -12.42 0.81
C THR A 137 -57.74 -12.62 1.97
N GLU A 138 -57.23 -12.81 3.18
CA GLU A 138 -58.02 -13.17 4.37
C GLU A 138 -58.04 -12.03 5.40
N GLY A 139 -57.01 -11.18 5.38
CA GLY A 139 -56.94 -9.96 6.18
C GLY A 139 -56.01 -10.09 7.38
N ILE A 140 -56.09 -9.09 8.27
CA ILE A 140 -55.08 -8.89 9.33
C ILE A 140 -55.07 -10.03 10.35
N LYS A 141 -56.24 -10.56 10.70
CA LYS A 141 -56.35 -11.52 11.80
C LYS A 141 -55.66 -12.84 11.42
N GLU A 142 -55.97 -13.36 10.25
CA GLU A 142 -55.41 -14.59 9.69
C GLU A 142 -53.92 -14.41 9.36
N GLY A 143 -53.53 -13.25 8.80
CA GLY A 143 -52.11 -12.95 8.54
C GLY A 143 -51.26 -12.90 9.81
N ASN A 144 -51.81 -12.38 10.91
CA ASN A 144 -51.12 -12.32 12.21
C ASN A 144 -50.81 -13.71 12.79
N GLU A 145 -51.57 -14.76 12.45
CA GLU A 145 -51.28 -16.13 12.91
C GLU A 145 -49.98 -16.68 12.32
N LEU A 146 -49.56 -16.17 11.16
CA LEU A 146 -48.35 -16.60 10.45
C LEU A 146 -47.07 -15.85 10.87
N VAL A 147 -47.21 -14.73 11.59
CA VAL A 147 -46.08 -13.88 12.01
C VAL A 147 -45.04 -14.69 12.81
N GLY A 148 -45.47 -15.57 13.71
CA GLY A 148 -44.54 -16.36 14.53
C GLY A 148 -43.66 -17.32 13.71
N ALA A 149 -44.21 -17.95 12.67
CA ALA A 149 -43.45 -18.81 11.76
C ALA A 149 -42.46 -18.00 10.93
N PHE A 150 -42.92 -16.86 10.41
CA PHE A 150 -42.07 -15.91 9.68
C PHE A 150 -40.92 -15.36 10.55
N GLU A 151 -41.18 -14.93 11.77
CA GLU A 151 -40.17 -14.40 12.70
C GLU A 151 -39.07 -15.44 12.98
N LYS A 152 -39.45 -16.71 13.14
CA LYS A 152 -38.49 -17.80 13.33
C LYS A 152 -37.58 -17.96 12.10
N ALA A 153 -38.15 -17.94 10.90
CA ALA A 153 -37.37 -18.01 9.66
C ALA A 153 -36.46 -16.79 9.47
N SER A 154 -36.98 -15.58 9.75
CA SER A 154 -36.24 -14.32 9.72
C SER A 154 -35.07 -14.30 10.70
N SER A 155 -35.26 -14.83 11.91
CA SER A 155 -34.21 -14.96 12.92
C SER A 155 -33.07 -15.89 12.46
N VAL A 156 -33.41 -17.04 11.88
CA VAL A 156 -32.43 -17.98 11.32
C VAL A 156 -31.65 -17.33 10.17
N LEU A 157 -32.34 -16.68 9.23
CA LEU A 157 -31.70 -15.96 8.13
C LEU A 157 -30.76 -14.87 8.64
N THR A 158 -31.21 -14.07 9.61
CA THR A 158 -30.40 -12.99 10.22
C THR A 158 -29.14 -13.54 10.88
N LEU A 159 -29.25 -14.65 11.59
CA LEU A 159 -28.09 -15.31 12.22
C LEU A 159 -27.08 -15.77 11.16
N LYS A 160 -27.54 -16.44 10.10
CA LYS A 160 -26.68 -16.91 9.00
C LYS A 160 -26.03 -15.75 8.26
N MET A 161 -26.78 -14.67 7.99
CA MET A 161 -26.25 -13.47 7.35
C MET A 161 -25.14 -12.82 8.19
N LYS A 162 -25.37 -12.72 9.51
CA LYS A 162 -24.37 -12.19 10.45
C LYS A 162 -23.12 -13.06 10.53
N GLN A 163 -23.28 -14.40 10.50
CA GLN A 163 -22.15 -15.32 10.45
C GLN A 163 -21.30 -15.11 9.19
N LEU A 164 -21.95 -14.94 8.03
CA LEU A 164 -21.27 -14.66 6.77
C LEU A 164 -20.55 -13.30 6.79
N GLN A 165 -21.21 -12.24 7.26
CA GLN A 165 -20.59 -10.91 7.42
C GLN A 165 -19.38 -10.96 8.36
N GLN A 166 -19.48 -11.68 9.47
CA GLN A 166 -18.35 -11.85 10.40
C GLN A 166 -17.20 -12.63 9.79
N PHE A 167 -17.50 -13.62 8.95
CA PHE A 167 -16.48 -14.36 8.21
C PHE A 167 -15.72 -13.43 7.26
N GLU A 168 -16.43 -12.64 6.45
CA GLU A 168 -15.82 -11.66 5.53
C GLU A 168 -15.01 -10.59 6.28
N MET A 169 -15.55 -10.01 7.37
CA MET A 169 -14.82 -9.03 8.18
C MET A 169 -13.50 -9.59 8.75
N ARG A 170 -13.48 -10.87 9.16
CA ARG A 170 -12.25 -11.52 9.65
C ARG A 170 -11.25 -11.74 8.51
N LEU A 171 -11.72 -12.10 7.31
CA LEU A 171 -10.88 -12.25 6.13
C LEU A 171 -10.26 -10.91 5.72
N THR A 172 -11.04 -9.83 5.68
CA THR A 172 -10.54 -8.46 5.44
C THR A 172 -9.58 -8.02 6.53
N GLY A 173 -9.94 -8.21 7.81
CA GLY A 173 -9.11 -7.80 8.95
C GLY A 173 -7.73 -8.47 8.96
N SER A 174 -7.68 -9.79 8.71
CA SER A 174 -6.41 -10.53 8.61
C SER A 174 -5.56 -10.09 7.41
N SER A 175 -6.19 -9.73 6.30
CA SER A 175 -5.51 -9.22 5.10
C SER A 175 -4.96 -7.81 5.33
N VAL A 176 -5.71 -6.93 6.00
CA VAL A 176 -5.25 -5.58 6.40
C VAL A 176 -4.09 -5.67 7.40
N GLN A 177 -4.15 -6.57 8.38
CA GLN A 177 -3.04 -6.78 9.31
C GLN A 177 -1.78 -7.24 8.58
N SER A 178 -1.91 -8.16 7.62
CA SER A 178 -0.79 -8.61 6.79
C SER A 178 -0.17 -7.49 5.97
N ILE A 179 -0.98 -6.55 5.44
CA ILE A 179 -0.48 -5.33 4.77
C ILE A 179 0.30 -4.45 5.75
N SER A 180 -0.25 -4.24 6.95
CA SER A 180 0.39 -3.41 7.98
C SER A 180 1.75 -3.97 8.40
N ASP A 181 1.82 -5.29 8.60
CA ASP A 181 3.06 -5.99 8.96
C ASP A 181 4.09 -5.94 7.82
N ALA A 182 3.65 -6.13 6.57
CA ALA A 182 4.51 -5.97 5.39
C ALA A 182 5.05 -4.55 5.29
N ALA A 183 4.19 -3.53 5.42
CA ALA A 183 4.57 -2.13 5.39
C ALA A 183 5.53 -1.76 6.54
N TYR A 184 5.33 -2.33 7.73
CA TYR A 184 6.23 -2.13 8.87
C TYR A 184 7.62 -2.71 8.58
N LYS A 185 7.69 -3.93 8.01
CA LYS A 185 8.96 -4.54 7.59
C LYS A 185 9.66 -3.68 6.53
N VAL A 186 8.95 -3.17 5.53
CA VAL A 186 9.51 -2.23 4.53
C VAL A 186 10.12 -1.01 5.23
N LYS A 187 9.35 -0.37 6.13
CA LYS A 187 9.79 0.80 6.88
C LYS A 187 11.04 0.51 7.72
N GLN A 188 11.05 -0.59 8.46
CA GLN A 188 12.17 -0.96 9.32
C GLN A 188 13.44 -1.22 8.49
N THR A 189 13.30 -1.94 7.38
CA THR A 189 14.41 -2.24 6.45
C THR A 189 14.96 -0.94 5.86
N MET A 190 14.08 -0.04 5.40
CA MET A 190 14.46 1.26 4.86
C MET A 190 15.20 2.12 5.88
N LEU A 191 14.78 2.14 7.15
CA LEU A 191 15.46 2.88 8.22
C LEU A 191 16.87 2.34 8.50
N ILE A 192 17.02 1.01 8.56
CA ILE A 192 18.31 0.36 8.79
C ILE A 192 19.29 0.69 7.66
N PHE A 193 18.87 0.51 6.40
CA PHE A 193 19.73 0.80 5.24
C PHE A 193 20.05 2.29 5.09
N SER A 194 19.09 3.18 5.37
CA SER A 194 19.32 4.63 5.36
C SER A 194 20.33 5.03 6.44
N GLY A 195 20.22 4.48 7.65
CA GLY A 195 21.18 4.70 8.72
C GLY A 195 22.59 4.23 8.36
N LEU A 196 22.71 3.02 7.81
CA LEU A 196 23.99 2.48 7.31
C LEU A 196 24.60 3.36 6.20
N ALA A 197 23.78 3.81 5.25
CA ALA A 197 24.24 4.67 4.16
C ALA A 197 24.79 6.01 4.68
N ILE A 198 24.13 6.62 5.66
CA ILE A 198 24.58 7.88 6.29
C ILE A 198 25.92 7.68 7.02
N ILE A 199 26.05 6.61 7.81
CA ILE A 199 27.29 6.30 8.56
C ILE A 199 28.45 6.07 7.59
N LEU A 200 28.24 5.28 6.54
CA LEU A 200 29.27 5.00 5.54
C LEU A 200 29.66 6.25 4.75
N SER A 201 28.69 7.10 4.39
CA SER A 201 28.93 8.38 3.72
C SER A 201 29.79 9.31 4.58
N LEU A 202 29.48 9.43 5.89
CA LEU A 202 30.27 10.19 6.85
C LEU A 202 31.69 9.64 6.98
N MET A 203 31.85 8.32 7.10
CA MET A 203 33.17 7.69 7.19
C MET A 203 34.02 7.97 5.94
N ILE A 204 33.45 7.79 4.75
CA ILE A 204 34.15 8.06 3.48
C ILE A 204 34.52 9.55 3.38
N SER A 205 33.61 10.45 3.74
CA SER A 205 33.84 11.89 3.75
C SER A 205 35.03 12.30 4.63
N LEU A 206 35.12 11.74 5.85
CA LEU A 206 36.24 12.01 6.77
C LEU A 206 37.58 11.48 6.25
N ILE A 207 37.59 10.26 5.67
CA ILE A 207 38.79 9.65 5.09
C ILE A 207 39.31 10.47 3.90
N LEU A 208 38.41 10.90 3.02
CA LEU A 208 38.77 11.71 1.86
C LEU A 208 39.27 13.09 2.30
N THR A 209 38.55 13.78 3.19
CA THR A 209 38.91 15.12 3.67
C THR A 209 40.31 15.15 4.27
N LYS A 210 40.65 14.19 5.15
CA LYS A 210 42.01 14.10 5.75
C LYS A 210 43.10 13.91 4.69
N GLY A 211 42.88 13.04 3.70
CA GLY A 211 43.87 12.78 2.64
C GLY A 211 44.15 13.99 1.73
N PHE A 212 43.16 14.85 1.50
CA PHE A 212 43.33 16.07 0.71
C PHE A 212 44.05 17.17 1.49
N SER A 213 43.64 17.43 2.75
CA SER A 213 44.26 18.46 3.58
C SER A 213 45.78 18.23 3.75
N ASP A 214 46.21 16.98 3.95
CA ASP A 214 47.64 16.64 4.06
C ASP A 214 48.42 16.89 2.76
N SER A 215 47.80 16.62 1.61
CA SER A 215 48.44 16.79 0.30
C SER A 215 48.57 18.26 -0.07
N ILE A 216 47.54 19.07 0.24
CA ILE A 216 47.52 20.51 -0.02
C ILE A 216 48.53 21.23 0.89
N ASN A 217 48.57 20.88 2.19
CA ASN A 217 49.49 21.49 3.13
C ASN A 217 50.96 21.31 2.72
N LYS A 218 51.34 20.13 2.18
CA LYS A 218 52.69 19.88 1.64
C LYS A 218 53.03 20.76 0.44
N VAL A 219 52.07 21.00 -0.45
CA VAL A 219 52.27 21.90 -1.61
C VAL A 219 52.37 23.35 -1.16
N ILE A 220 51.56 23.78 -0.18
CA ILE A 220 51.64 25.12 0.41
C ILE A 220 52.97 25.33 1.13
N GLU A 221 53.46 24.35 1.88
CA GLU A 221 54.74 24.40 2.59
C GLU A 221 55.91 24.49 1.58
N MET A 222 55.86 23.74 0.49
CA MET A 222 56.84 23.84 -0.59
C MET A 222 56.77 25.18 -1.33
N ALA A 223 55.58 25.70 -1.61
CA ALA A 223 55.41 27.02 -2.22
C ALA A 223 55.98 28.12 -1.31
N LYS A 224 55.79 28.01 0.01
CA LYS A 224 56.41 28.89 1.00
C LYS A 224 57.93 28.75 1.04
N ALA A 225 58.47 27.53 0.98
CA ALA A 225 59.92 27.28 0.97
C ALA A 225 60.61 27.84 -0.29
N VAL A 226 59.98 27.69 -1.46
CA VAL A 226 60.44 28.28 -2.72
C VAL A 226 60.33 29.81 -2.68
N ALA A 227 59.24 30.35 -2.13
CA ALA A 227 59.08 31.80 -1.95
C ALA A 227 60.08 32.40 -0.96
N SER A 228 60.55 31.62 0.03
CA SER A 228 61.61 32.02 0.97
C SER A 228 63.03 31.83 0.42
N GLY A 229 63.18 31.52 -0.87
CA GLY A 229 64.50 31.44 -1.53
C GLY A 229 65.25 30.12 -1.34
N ASP A 230 64.66 29.11 -0.71
CA ASP A 230 65.27 27.78 -0.58
C ASP A 230 64.96 26.91 -1.81
N LEU A 231 65.82 27.02 -2.82
CA LEU A 231 65.78 26.22 -4.05
C LEU A 231 66.48 24.87 -3.90
N SER A 232 67.03 24.55 -2.72
CA SER A 232 67.83 23.33 -2.50
C SER A 232 66.95 22.10 -2.27
N ARG A 233 65.65 22.28 -1.98
CA ARG A 233 64.71 21.17 -1.83
C ARG A 233 64.37 20.54 -3.19
N ARG A 234 65.10 19.49 -3.54
CA ARG A 234 64.74 18.62 -4.68
C ARG A 234 63.53 17.77 -4.34
N LEU A 235 62.64 17.64 -5.32
CA LEU A 235 61.52 16.70 -5.30
C LEU A 235 62.05 15.26 -5.21
N THR A 236 62.15 14.71 -4.01
CA THR A 236 62.04 13.25 -3.84
C THR A 236 60.55 12.92 -3.93
N MET A 237 60.02 13.00 -5.15
CA MET A 237 58.84 12.23 -5.51
C MET A 237 59.23 10.77 -5.26
N GLY A 238 58.82 10.23 -4.11
CA GLY A 238 58.99 8.82 -3.79
C GLY A 238 58.60 8.01 -5.02
N GLU A 239 59.60 7.28 -5.53
CA GLU A 239 59.68 6.60 -6.81
C GLU A 239 58.33 6.22 -7.46
N SER A 240 57.65 7.20 -8.05
CA SER A 240 56.58 6.95 -9.00
C SER A 240 57.22 7.05 -10.37
N ARG A 241 57.67 5.91 -10.88
CA ARG A 241 58.02 5.70 -12.29
C ARG A 241 56.87 6.18 -13.18
N ASN A 242 56.89 7.46 -13.56
CA ASN A 242 56.36 7.93 -14.83
C ASN A 242 56.89 9.35 -15.10
N LYS A 243 57.90 9.44 -15.98
CA LYS A 243 58.21 10.68 -16.67
C LYS A 243 57.02 11.03 -17.57
N LYS A 244 56.08 11.83 -17.05
CA LYS A 244 55.27 12.73 -17.87
C LYS A 244 55.28 14.09 -17.20
N GLN A 245 55.75 15.06 -17.96
CA GLN A 245 55.73 16.49 -17.64
C GLN A 245 54.42 16.86 -16.96
N MET A 246 54.54 17.66 -15.90
CA MET A 246 53.44 18.34 -15.23
C MET A 246 52.81 19.34 -16.21
N LYS A 247 51.96 18.83 -17.11
CA LYS A 247 50.94 19.64 -17.78
C LYS A 247 49.93 19.97 -16.70
N PHE A 248 49.86 21.23 -16.28
CA PHE A 248 48.68 21.73 -15.59
C PHE A 248 47.48 21.34 -16.46
N PRO A 249 46.54 20.50 -15.98
CA PRO A 249 45.29 20.37 -16.68
C PRO A 249 44.63 21.74 -16.51
N CYS A 250 44.67 22.58 -17.55
CA CYS A 250 43.54 23.44 -17.82
C CYS A 250 42.34 22.50 -17.88
N PHE A 251 41.63 22.37 -16.76
CA PHE A 251 40.32 21.74 -16.74
C PHE A 251 39.49 22.59 -17.70
N PRO A 252 39.11 22.11 -18.90
CA PRO A 252 38.05 22.78 -19.62
C PRO A 252 36.86 22.81 -18.68
N MET A 253 36.33 24.00 -18.47
CA MET A 253 35.18 24.33 -17.65
C MET A 253 33.93 23.61 -18.20
N ARG A 254 33.89 22.28 -18.00
CA ARG A 254 32.81 21.36 -18.39
C ARG A 254 32.15 20.77 -17.15
N SER A 255 32.30 21.45 -16.00
CA SER A 255 31.67 21.12 -14.71
C SER A 255 30.18 21.46 -14.64
N MET A 256 29.61 22.06 -15.70
CA MET A 256 28.20 22.43 -15.73
C MET A 256 27.26 21.21 -15.81
N SER A 257 27.69 20.07 -16.38
CA SER A 257 26.87 18.84 -16.38
C SER A 257 26.67 18.24 -14.99
N TRP A 258 27.67 18.32 -14.10
CA TRP A 258 27.53 17.77 -12.74
C TRP A 258 26.58 18.57 -11.87
N LEU A 259 26.58 19.90 -12.00
CA LEU A 259 25.60 20.77 -11.33
C LEU A 259 24.19 20.58 -11.88
N ILE A 260 24.03 20.26 -13.18
CA ILE A 260 22.74 19.93 -13.79
C ILE A 260 22.23 18.57 -13.29
N ILE A 261 23.09 17.55 -13.19
CA ILE A 261 22.72 16.24 -12.64
C ILE A 261 22.35 16.37 -11.16
N LEU A 262 23.11 17.15 -10.38
CA LEU A 262 22.81 17.39 -8.97
C LEU A 262 21.50 18.18 -8.79
N LYS A 263 21.26 19.21 -9.63
CA LYS A 263 19.98 19.95 -9.65
C LYS A 263 18.82 19.06 -10.07
N ASN A 264 19.00 18.18 -11.04
CA ASN A 264 17.93 17.28 -11.49
C ASN A 264 17.63 16.21 -10.42
N VAL A 265 18.63 15.68 -9.72
CA VAL A 265 18.44 14.74 -8.62
C VAL A 265 17.79 15.41 -7.40
N LEU A 266 18.22 16.63 -7.02
CA LEU A 266 17.56 17.40 -5.97
C LEU A 266 16.14 17.82 -6.37
N SER A 267 15.92 18.19 -7.64
CA SER A 267 14.60 18.50 -8.20
C SER A 267 13.68 17.28 -8.15
N LEU A 268 14.16 16.09 -8.52
CA LEU A 268 13.40 14.85 -8.44
C LEU A 268 13.02 14.51 -6.99
N HIS A 269 13.95 14.72 -6.04
CA HIS A 269 13.67 14.52 -4.62
C HIS A 269 12.69 15.55 -4.06
N ASN A 270 12.80 16.81 -4.46
CA ASN A 270 11.90 17.88 -4.02
C ASN A 270 10.50 17.73 -4.63
N GLN A 271 10.38 17.28 -5.88
CA GLN A 271 9.10 16.93 -6.50
C GLN A 271 8.47 15.68 -5.87
N LEU A 272 9.25 14.67 -5.48
CA LEU A 272 8.73 13.53 -4.73
C LEU A 272 8.25 13.94 -3.33
N LEU A 273 9.02 14.76 -2.62
CA LEU A 273 8.64 15.28 -1.30
C LEU A 273 7.41 16.18 -1.40
N LEU A 274 7.33 17.06 -2.40
CA LEU A 274 6.14 17.86 -2.68
C LEU A 274 4.95 16.97 -3.03
N ALA A 275 5.09 15.94 -3.86
CA ALA A 275 4.00 15.02 -4.19
C ALA A 275 3.50 14.23 -2.96
N ILE A 276 4.40 13.82 -2.07
CA ILE A 276 4.06 13.16 -0.79
C ILE A 276 3.38 14.16 0.16
N PHE A 277 3.88 15.39 0.26
CA PHE A 277 3.28 16.44 1.08
C PHE A 277 1.91 16.89 0.57
N GLN A 278 1.75 17.10 -0.74
CA GLN A 278 0.49 17.52 -1.37
C GLN A 278 -0.59 16.45 -1.22
N LYS A 279 -0.23 15.16 -1.37
CA LYS A 279 -1.18 14.06 -1.24
C LYS A 279 -1.64 13.85 0.21
N ASN A 280 -0.73 13.99 1.18
CA ASN A 280 -1.07 13.94 2.60
C ASN A 280 -1.84 15.20 3.08
N TRP A 281 -1.52 16.39 2.57
CA TRP A 281 -2.25 17.62 2.89
C TRP A 281 -3.64 17.66 2.25
N CYS A 282 -3.81 17.17 1.02
CA CYS A 282 -5.15 17.03 0.43
C CYS A 282 -6.00 16.03 1.23
N CYS A 283 -5.45 14.89 1.65
CA CYS A 283 -6.19 13.96 2.51
C CYS A 283 -6.52 14.57 3.89
N PHE A 284 -5.61 15.35 4.47
CA PHE A 284 -5.82 16.02 5.76
C PHE A 284 -6.86 17.15 5.67
N LEU A 285 -6.81 17.97 4.61
CA LEU A 285 -7.80 19.04 4.37
C LEU A 285 -9.18 18.50 3.99
N ILE A 286 -9.26 17.41 3.22
CA ILE A 286 -10.53 16.72 2.94
C ILE A 286 -11.12 16.14 4.24
N LYS A 287 -10.27 15.59 5.12
CA LYS A 287 -10.71 15.09 6.43
C LYS A 287 -11.23 16.20 7.35
N ILE A 288 -10.54 17.34 7.41
CA ILE A 288 -10.99 18.52 8.17
C ILE A 288 -12.27 19.13 7.58
N PHE A 289 -12.40 19.17 6.25
CA PHE A 289 -13.59 19.69 5.57
C PHE A 289 -14.81 18.78 5.79
N LEU A 290 -14.62 17.46 5.77
CA LEU A 290 -15.68 16.49 6.08
C LEU A 290 -16.07 16.53 7.58
N GLU A 291 -15.11 16.67 8.50
CA GLU A 291 -15.41 16.78 9.94
C GLU A 291 -16.16 18.07 10.33
N ASN A 292 -15.96 19.17 9.59
CA ASN A 292 -16.65 20.44 9.85
C ASN A 292 -18.02 20.57 9.16
N HIS A 293 -18.33 19.75 8.14
CA HIS A 293 -19.61 19.79 7.42
C HIS A 293 -20.55 18.60 7.70
N LEU A 294 -20.14 17.62 8.51
CA LEU A 294 -20.94 16.45 8.91
C LEU A 294 -21.20 16.34 10.42
N LYS A 295 -21.12 17.45 11.17
CA LYS A 295 -21.75 17.50 12.50
C LYS A 295 -23.10 18.23 12.36
N PRO A 296 -24.20 17.64 12.89
CA PRO A 296 -25.52 18.27 12.88
C PRO A 296 -25.54 19.56 13.72
#